data_AF-A0A0F9ZH56-F1
#
_entry.id   AF-A0A0F9ZH56-F1
#
_cell.length_a   1.000
_cell.length_b   1.000
_cell.length_c   1.000
_cell.angle_alpha   90.00
_cell.angle_beta   90.00
_cell.angle_gamma   90.00
#
_symmetry.space_group_name_H-M   'P 1'
#
loop_
_entity.id
_entity.type
_entity.pdbx_description
1 polymer ?
#
loop_
_entity_poly.entity_id
_entity_poly.type
_entity_poly.pdbx_seq_one_letter_code
_entity_poly.pdbx_strand_id
1 'polypeptide(L)'
;MNVEEKIENAKLITNNNKTSLFSNLSKFKNKFITVAFSNGERLSGVLISYDDASNLILEKKMAGACKECVFCLGRSLSFISLGKPNIL
;
A
#
# COMPACT_ATOMS: atom_id res chain seq x y z
N MET A 1 -1.18 37.87 13.04
CA MET A 1 -1.54 36.62 12.35
C MET A 1 -3.01 36.68 12.01
N ASN A 2 -3.34 36.71 10.71
CA ASN A 2 -4.68 37.07 10.23
C ASN A 2 -5.64 35.86 10.34
N VAL A 3 -6.94 36.11 10.52
CA VAL A 3 -7.96 35.04 10.71
C VAL A 3 -8.05 34.14 9.47
N GLU A 4 -7.87 34.71 8.28
CA GLU A 4 -7.86 33.99 7.00
C GLU A 4 -6.69 33.01 6.90
N GLU A 5 -5.51 33.41 7.37
CA GLU A 5 -4.29 32.60 7.40
C GLU A 5 -4.43 31.39 8.35
N LYS A 6 -5.20 31.52 9.44
CA LYS A 6 -5.55 30.39 10.32
C LYS A 6 -6.50 29.39 9.64
N ILE A 7 -7.46 29.88 8.84
CA ILE A 7 -8.45 29.02 8.16
C ILE A 7 -7.79 28.23 7.03
N GLU A 8 -6.88 28.86 6.29
CA GLU A 8 -6.13 28.19 5.22
C GLU A 8 -5.17 27.12 5.77
N ASN A 9 -4.45 27.43 6.85
CA ASN A 9 -3.63 26.43 7.54
C ASN A 9 -4.48 25.29 8.15
N ALA A 10 -5.66 25.59 8.70
CA ALA A 10 -6.57 24.58 9.22
C ALA A 10 -7.13 23.65 8.12
N LYS A 11 -7.44 24.18 6.93
CA LYS A 11 -7.86 23.38 5.75
C LYS A 11 -6.72 22.49 5.22
N LEU A 12 -5.49 23.00 5.22
CA LEU A 12 -4.28 22.24 4.88
C LEU A 12 -4.05 21.06 5.84
N ILE A 13 -4.33 21.25 7.14
CA ILE A 13 -4.20 20.21 8.16
C ILE A 13 -5.33 19.17 8.07
N THR A 14 -6.55 19.57 7.67
CA THR A 14 -7.69 18.63 7.57
C THR A 14 -7.63 17.73 6.32
N ASN A 15 -7.05 18.20 5.21
CA ASN A 15 -6.92 17.36 4.00
C ASN A 15 -5.76 16.36 4.06
N ASN A 16 -4.78 16.56 4.94
CA ASN A 16 -3.61 15.68 5.09
C ASN A 16 -3.79 14.58 6.15
N ASN A 17 -4.90 14.58 6.90
CA ASN A 17 -5.16 13.65 8.00
C ASN A 17 -6.13 12.52 7.66
N LYS A 18 -6.43 12.27 6.38
CA LYS A 18 -6.70 10.88 5.98
C LYS A 18 -5.37 10.17 5.95
N THR A 19 -4.92 9.71 7.11
CA THR A 19 -3.96 8.61 7.20
C THR A 19 -4.57 7.43 6.45
N SER A 20 -4.36 7.39 5.14
CA SER A 20 -4.58 6.20 4.33
C SER A 20 -3.91 5.05 5.08
N LEU A 21 -4.61 3.92 5.22
CA LEU A 21 -4.05 2.67 5.77
C LEU A 21 -2.69 2.31 5.15
N PHE A 22 -2.39 2.90 3.98
CA PHE A 22 -1.19 2.71 3.20
C PHE A 22 -0.40 4.01 2.96
N SER A 23 -0.50 4.99 3.86
CA SER A 23 0.16 6.32 3.76
C SER A 23 1.69 6.29 3.62
N ASN A 24 2.31 5.10 3.61
CA ASN A 24 3.75 4.94 3.46
C ASN A 24 4.13 3.73 2.57
N LEU A 25 3.42 3.53 1.45
CA LEU A 25 3.75 2.49 0.45
C LEU A 25 5.20 2.58 -0.06
N SER A 26 5.80 3.77 -0.04
CA SER A 26 7.21 4.00 -0.36
C SER A 26 8.16 3.11 0.44
N LYS A 27 7.84 2.81 1.71
CA LYS A 27 8.66 1.94 2.57
C LYS A 27 8.66 0.49 2.13
N PHE A 28 7.67 0.08 1.34
CA PHE A 28 7.47 -1.27 0.86
C PHE A 28 7.99 -1.47 -0.57
N LYS A 29 8.29 -0.39 -1.30
CA LYS A 29 8.77 -0.45 -2.69
C LYS A 29 10.03 -1.30 -2.81
N ASN A 30 10.07 -2.15 -3.83
CA ASN A 30 11.14 -3.10 -4.12
C ASN A 30 11.40 -4.14 -3.01
N LYS A 31 10.49 -4.27 -2.03
CA LYS A 31 10.60 -5.27 -0.96
C LYS A 31 9.59 -6.38 -1.17
N PHE A 32 9.93 -7.56 -0.66
CA PHE A 32 8.99 -8.67 -0.56
C PHE A 32 7.95 -8.36 0.52
N ILE A 33 6.69 -8.34 0.13
CA ILE A 33 5.56 -8.04 1.00
C ILE A 33 4.50 -9.12 0.93
N THR A 34 3.66 -9.16 1.94
CA THR A 34 2.38 -9.87 1.95
C THR A 34 1.26 -8.85 2.00
N VAL A 35 0.28 -9.03 1.12
CA VAL A 35 -0.96 -8.26 1.09
C VAL A 35 -2.11 -9.18 1.49
N ALA A 36 -3.00 -8.69 2.33
CA ALA A 36 -4.25 -9.35 2.67
C ALA A 36 -5.40 -8.61 2.00
N PHE A 37 -6.33 -9.37 1.45
CA PHE A 37 -7.54 -8.84 0.83
C PHE A 37 -8.70 -8.86 1.82
N SER A 38 -9.74 -8.08 1.56
CA SER A 38 -10.95 -8.01 2.38
C SER A 38 -11.76 -9.32 2.39
N ASN A 39 -11.56 -10.19 1.41
CA ASN A 39 -12.14 -11.53 1.36
C ASN A 39 -11.37 -12.58 2.18
N GLY A 40 -10.29 -12.17 2.87
CA GLY A 40 -9.45 -13.05 3.69
C GLY A 40 -8.30 -13.71 2.93
N GLU A 41 -8.24 -13.59 1.60
CA GLU A 41 -7.13 -14.11 0.82
C GLU A 41 -5.84 -13.35 1.09
N ARG A 42 -4.70 -14.04 0.89
CA ARG A 42 -3.37 -13.45 1.06
C ARG A 42 -2.51 -13.73 -0.15
N LEU A 43 -1.77 -12.72 -0.58
CA LEU A 43 -0.83 -12.81 -1.68
C LEU A 43 0.52 -12.27 -1.23
N SER A 44 1.62 -12.87 -1.70
CA SER A 44 2.97 -12.38 -1.40
C SER A 44 3.78 -12.23 -2.68
N GLY A 45 4.60 -11.18 -2.74
CA GLY A 45 5.42 -10.85 -3.89
C GLY A 45 6.27 -9.61 -3.64
N VAL A 46 7.12 -9.23 -4.60
CA VAL A 46 7.90 -7.99 -4.53
C VAL A 46 7.03 -6.83 -5.02
N LEU A 47 6.90 -5.77 -4.22
CA LEU A 47 6.16 -4.58 -4.65
C LEU A 47 6.98 -3.79 -5.68
N ILE A 48 6.51 -3.75 -6.93
CA ILE A 48 7.19 -3.06 -8.04
C ILE A 48 6.72 -1.61 -8.14
N SER A 49 5.41 -1.39 -8.08
CA SER A 49 4.80 -0.07 -8.22
C SER A 49 3.52 0.05 -7.40
N TYR A 50 3.12 1.29 -7.13
CA TYR A 50 1.88 1.65 -6.46
C TYR A 50 1.42 3.04 -6.89
N ASP A 51 0.15 3.35 -6.63
CA ASP A 51 -0.44 4.67 -6.85
C ASP A 51 -1.08 5.24 -5.56
N ASP A 52 -1.61 6.46 -5.65
CA ASP A 52 -2.24 7.17 -4.53
C ASP A 52 -3.55 6.51 -4.07
N ALA A 53 -4.19 5.73 -4.95
CA ALA A 53 -5.36 4.92 -4.62
C ALA A 53 -4.99 3.57 -3.96
N SER A 54 -3.69 3.36 -3.67
CA SER A 54 -3.15 2.13 -3.08
C SER A 54 -3.35 0.89 -3.94
N ASN A 55 -3.50 1.05 -5.26
CA ASN A 55 -3.35 -0.07 -6.18
C ASN A 55 -1.88 -0.49 -6.22
N LEU A 56 -1.62 -1.79 -6.30
CA LEU A 56 -0.28 -2.36 -6.22
C LEU A 56 0.01 -3.26 -7.41
N ILE A 57 1.27 -3.25 -7.86
CA ILE A 57 1.80 -4.24 -8.78
C ILE A 57 2.82 -5.09 -8.02
N LEU A 58 2.53 -6.38 -7.87
CA LEU A 58 3.42 -7.35 -7.24
C LEU A 58 4.08 -8.24 -8.30
N GLU A 59 5.38 -8.43 -8.20
CA GLU A 59 6.10 -9.47 -8.94
C GLU A 59 6.18 -10.74 -8.09
N LYS A 60 5.60 -11.82 -8.59
CA LYS A 60 5.66 -13.15 -7.98
C LYS A 60 6.68 -14.00 -8.74
N LYS A 61 7.60 -14.60 -7.98
CA LYS A 61 8.49 -15.63 -8.54
C LYS A 61 7.69 -16.92 -8.71
N MET A 62 7.61 -17.41 -9.94
CA MET A 62 7.09 -18.73 -10.26
C MET A 62 8.25 -19.73 -10.33
N ALA A 63 7.95 -21.02 -10.37
CA ALA A 63 8.99 -22.04 -10.53
C ALA A 63 9.79 -21.77 -11.82
N GLY A 64 11.11 -21.65 -11.72
CA GLY A 64 12.01 -21.30 -12.82
C GLY A 64 12.34 -19.80 -12.93
N ALA A 65 12.66 -19.34 -14.13
CA ALA A 65 13.01 -17.95 -14.43
C ALA A 65 11.80 -17.05 -14.77
N CYS A 66 10.58 -17.60 -14.70
CA CYS A 66 9.37 -16.89 -15.07
C CYS A 66 8.88 -16.00 -13.92
N LYS A 67 8.53 -14.76 -14.24
CA LYS A 67 8.01 -13.76 -13.32
C LYS A 67 6.59 -13.42 -13.72
N GLU A 68 5.67 -13.47 -12.77
CA GLU A 68 4.27 -13.09 -12.97
C GLU A 68 4.04 -11.73 -12.28
N CYS A 69 3.41 -10.80 -12.98
CA CYS A 69 2.98 -9.53 -12.41
C CYS A 69 1.50 -9.62 -12.03
N VAL A 70 1.19 -9.32 -10.78
CA VAL A 70 -0.17 -9.36 -10.23
C VAL A 70 -0.62 -7.96 -9.84
N PHE A 71 -1.80 -7.57 -10.31
CA PHE A 71 -2.44 -6.30 -9.99
C PHE A 71 -3.36 -6.47 -8.79
N CYS A 72 -3.11 -5.70 -7.73
CA CYS A 72 -3.94 -5.69 -6.52
C CYS A 72 -4.70 -4.36 -6.45
N LEU A 73 -6.03 -4.42 -6.38
CA LEU A 73 -6.86 -3.23 -6.29
C LEU A 73 -6.88 -2.72 -4.84
N GLY A 74 -6.52 -1.44 -4.63
CA GLY A 74 -6.38 -0.86 -3.29
C GLY A 74 -7.65 -0.95 -2.46
N ARG A 75 -8.82 -0.79 -3.08
CA ARG A 75 -10.15 -0.93 -2.44
C ARG A 75 -10.42 -2.33 -1.86
N SER A 76 -9.71 -3.34 -2.33
CA SER A 76 -9.87 -4.73 -1.89
C SER A 76 -8.82 -5.12 -0.86
N LEU A 77 -7.87 -4.24 -0.54
CA LEU A 77 -6.82 -4.50 0.44
C LEU A 77 -7.30 -4.21 1.85
N SER A 78 -7.00 -5.11 2.77
CA SER A 78 -7.25 -4.94 4.20
C SER A 78 -5.96 -4.64 4.98
N PHE A 79 -4.82 -5.17 4.54
CA PHE A 79 -3.55 -5.02 5.24
C PHE A 79 -2.34 -5.30 4.34
N ILE A 80 -1.18 -4.71 4.68
CA ILE A 80 0.12 -4.95 4.04
C ILE A 80 1.20 -5.14 5.12
N SER A 81 2.03 -6.17 4.98
CA SER A 81 3.20 -6.42 5.82
C SER A 81 4.47 -6.69 5.02
N LEU A 82 5.62 -6.39 5.63
CA LEU A 82 6.93 -6.82 5.13
C LEU A 82 7.15 -8.31 5.37
N GLY A 83 7.80 -8.97 4.41
CA GLY A 83 8.23 -10.36 4.55
C GLY A 83 7.14 -11.38 4.23
N LYS A 84 7.41 -12.65 4.58
CA LYS A 84 6.44 -13.75 4.50
C LYS A 84 5.58 -13.75 5.77
N PRO A 85 4.33 -14.23 5.71
CA PRO A 85 3.54 -14.41 6.91
C PRO A 85 4.25 -15.42 7.83
N ASN A 86 4.60 -15.00 9.04
CA ASN A 86 5.05 -15.92 10.08
C ASN A 86 3.83 -16.66 10.59
N ILE A 87 3.81 -17.98 10.40
CA ILE A 87 2.90 -18.87 11.12
C ILE A 87 3.58 -19.06 12.49
N LEU A 88 2.98 -18.48 13.53
CA LEU A 88 3.35 -18.75 14.92
C LEU A 88 2.75 -20.09 15.35
#